data_AF-A0A8J6WGC9-F1
#
_entry.id   AF-A0A8J6WGC9-F1
#
_cell.length_a   1.000
_cell.length_b   1.000
_cell.length_c   1.000
_cell.angle_alpha   90.00
_cell.angle_beta   90.00
_cell.angle_gamma   90.00
#
_symmetry.space_group_name_H-M   'P 1'
#
loop_
_entity.id
_entity.type
_entity.pdbx_description
1 polymer ?
#
loop_
_entity_poly.entity_id
_entity_poly.type
_entity_poly.pdbx_seq_one_letter_code
_entity_poly.pdbx_strand_id
1 'polypeptide(L)' 'MSERNEGWYVVQAEDGTCNVLSAESISRERLQERRPMWGPYATQQEAITRRVGLIRSGKCEPA' A
#
# COMPACT_ATOMS: atom_id res chain seq x y z
N MET A 1 7.33 -10.60 19.41
CA MET A 1 7.44 -11.20 18.07
C MET A 1 7.65 -10.06 17.10
N SER A 2 8.85 -9.93 16.53
CA SER A 2 9.13 -8.88 15.56
C SER A 2 8.36 -9.21 14.28
N GLU A 3 7.24 -8.52 14.05
CA GLU A 3 6.61 -8.49 12.75
C GLU A 3 7.68 -7.98 11.80
N ARG A 4 8.28 -8.89 11.03
CA ARG A 4 9.17 -8.51 9.95
C ARG A 4 8.28 -7.79 8.96
N ASN A 5 8.28 -6.47 9.07
CA ASN A 5 7.70 -5.58 8.10
C ASN A 5 8.62 -5.72 6.88
N GLU A 6 8.44 -6.80 6.15
CA GLU A 6 9.16 -7.18 4.95
C GLU A 6 8.11 -7.33 3.86
N GLY A 7 8.37 -6.73 2.70
CA GLY A 7 7.45 -6.75 1.56
C GLY A 7 6.93 -5.38 1.17
N TRP A 8 5.96 -5.41 0.26
CA TRP A 8 5.43 -4.24 -0.42
C TRP A 8 3.96 -4.04 -0.10
N TYR A 9 3.54 -2.80 0.00
CA TYR A 9 2.17 -2.46 0.32
C TYR A 9 1.62 -1.43 -0.66
N VAL A 10 0.31 -1.46 -0.84
CA VAL A 10 -0.44 -0.35 -1.45
C VAL A 10 -1.06 0.46 -0.32
N VAL A 11 -0.76 1.75 -0.24
CA VAL A 11 -1.27 2.66 0.78
C VAL A 11 -2.07 3.76 0.10
N GLN A 12 -3.31 3.97 0.52
CA GLN A 12 -4.14 5.05 0.02
C GLN A 12 -3.72 6.38 0.67
N ALA A 13 -3.56 7.43 -0.12
CA ALA A 13 -3.33 8.80 0.32
C ALA A 13 -4.65 9.53 0.63
N GLU A 14 -4.57 10.71 1.22
CA GLU A 14 -5.75 11.55 1.55
C GLU A 14 -6.57 11.96 0.33
N ASP A 15 -5.92 12.11 -0.83
CA ASP A 15 -6.56 12.46 -2.10
C ASP A 15 -7.23 11.26 -2.79
N GLY A 16 -7.21 10.08 -2.18
CA GLY A 16 -7.79 8.86 -2.71
C GLY A 16 -6.87 8.09 -3.66
N THR A 17 -5.73 8.65 -4.07
CA THR A 17 -4.72 7.94 -4.86
C THR A 17 -4.03 6.87 -4.02
N CYS A 18 -3.42 5.88 -4.67
CA CYS A 18 -2.71 4.80 -3.98
C CYS A 18 -1.25 4.72 -4.40
N ASN A 19 -0.36 4.54 -3.41
CA ASN A 19 1.08 4.47 -3.58
C ASN A 19 1.61 3.08 -3.22
N VAL A 20 2.60 2.59 -3.96
CA VAL A 20 3.30 1.33 -3.65
C VAL A 20 4.55 1.67 -2.84
N LEU A 21 4.65 1.13 -1.62
CA LEU A 21 5.74 1.40 -0.69
C LEU A 21 6.33 0.10 -0.16
N SER A 22 7.64 0.07 0.06
CA SER A 22 8.26 -1.00 0.84
C SER A 22 7.94 -0.81 2.32
N ALA A 23 7.96 -1.89 3.07
CA ALA A 23 7.80 -1.89 4.50
C ALA A 23 8.79 -0.97 5.25
N GLU A 24 10.00 -0.78 4.70
CA GLU A 24 11.02 0.15 5.20
C GLU A 24 10.65 1.63 4.95
N SER A 25 9.90 1.89 3.87
CA SER A 25 9.47 3.23 3.46
C SER A 25 8.19 3.69 4.16
N ILE A 26 7.53 2.79 4.88
CA ILE A 26 6.32 3.10 5.62
C ILE A 26 6.73 3.60 7.00
N SER A 27 6.62 4.92 7.19
CA SER A 27 6.78 5.52 8.51
C SER A 27 5.74 4.97 9.49
N ARG A 28 6.11 4.83 10.76
CA ARG A 28 5.18 4.40 11.82
C ARG A 28 3.96 5.31 11.91
N GLU A 29 4.12 6.59 11.59
CA GLU A 29 3.03 7.57 11.50
C GLU A 29 2.01 7.19 10.41
N ARG A 30 2.46 6.74 9.23
CA ARG A 30 1.57 6.24 8.17
C ARG A 30 0.82 4.96 8.53
N LEU A 31 1.37 4.13 9.42
CA LEU A 31 0.67 2.96 9.96
C LEU A 31 -0.37 3.34 11.01
N GLN A 32 -0.19 4.48 11.69
CA GLN A 32 -1.12 4.99 12.70
C GLN A 32 -2.26 5.79 12.09
N GLU A 33 -2.02 6.43 10.95
CA GLU A 33 -3.07 6.96 10.11
C GLU A 33 -3.96 5.78 9.69
N ARG A 34 -5.25 5.80 10.08
CA ARG A 34 -6.24 4.76 9.76
C ARG A 34 -6.60 4.73 8.27
N ARG A 35 -5.64 4.98 7.38
CA ARG A 35 -5.79 4.92 5.93
C ARG A 35 -5.86 3.45 5.49
N PRO A 36 -6.63 3.14 4.46
CA PRO A 36 -6.63 1.82 3.85
C PRO A 36 -5.24 1.42 3.33
N MET A 37 -4.84 0.19 3.64
CA MET A 37 -3.59 -0.42 3.22
C MET A 37 -3.84 -1.87 2.80
N TRP A 38 -3.12 -2.33 1.79
CA TRP A 38 -3.18 -3.71 1.30
C TRP A 38 -1.78 -4.30 1.14
N GLY A 39 -1.56 -5.50 1.66
CA GLY A 39 -0.27 -6.22 1.67
C GLY A 39 -0.08 -7.03 2.96
N PRO A 40 1.15 -7.47 3.27
CA PRO A 40 2.36 -7.35 2.45
C PRO A 40 2.31 -8.22 1.19
N TYR A 41 2.91 -7.74 0.11
CA TYR A 41 3.15 -8.46 -1.14
C TYR A 41 4.62 -8.83 -1.27
N ALA A 42 4.90 -9.95 -1.93
CA ALA A 42 6.25 -10.49 -2.02
C ALA A 42 7.18 -9.60 -2.87
N THR A 43 6.62 -8.94 -3.89
CA THR A 43 7.38 -8.09 -4.83
C THR A 43 6.68 -6.77 -5.08
N GLN A 44 7.46 -5.75 -5.49
CA GLN A 44 6.91 -4.46 -5.92
C GLN A 44 5.95 -4.64 -7.09
N GLN A 45 6.28 -5.54 -8.02
CA GLN A 45 5.49 -5.79 -9.22
C GLN A 45 4.13 -6.39 -8.88
N GLU A 46 4.07 -7.31 -7.91
CA GLU A 46 2.80 -7.80 -7.38
C GLU A 46 1.98 -6.65 -6.78
N ALA A 47 2.59 -5.80 -5.95
CA ALA A 47 1.91 -4.64 -5.37
C ALA A 47 1.37 -3.67 -6.44
N ILE A 48 2.11 -3.46 -7.54
CA ILE A 48 1.66 -2.67 -8.69
C ILE A 48 0.46 -3.33 -9.37
N THR A 49 0.50 -4.64 -9.64
CA THR A 49 -0.66 -5.37 -10.21
C THR A 49 -1.89 -5.24 -9.31
N ARG A 50 -1.71 -5.34 -7.99
CA ARG A 50 -2.78 -5.19 -6.99
C ARG A 50 -3.34 -3.77 -6.98
N ARG A 51 -2.47 -2.74 -7.04
CA ARG A 51 -2.87 -1.33 -7.19
C ARG A 51 -3.78 -1.12 -8.40
N VAL A 52 -3.43 -1.66 -9.56
CA VAL A 52 -4.28 -1.57 -10.77
C VAL A 52 -5.65 -2.21 -10.55
N GLY A 53 -5.69 -3.37 -9.87
CA GLY A 53 -6.95 -4.01 -9.48
C GLY A 53 -7.80 -3.13 -8.56
N LEU A 54 -7.17 -2.43 -7.60
CA LEU A 54 -7.85 -1.52 -6.70
C LEU A 54 -8.45 -0.32 -7.44
N ILE A 55 -7.73 0.24 -8.42
CA ILE A 55 -8.25 1.30 -9.31
C ILE A 55 -9.49 0.81 -10.06
N ARG A 56 -9.42 -0.37 -10.68
CA ARG A 56 -10.56 -0.95 -11.41
C ARG A 56 -11.78 -1.23 -10.52
N SER A 57 -11.57 -1.41 -9.22
CA SER A 57 -12.64 -1.63 -8.24
C SER A 57 -13.15 -0.35 -7.56
N GLY A 58 -12.63 0.83 -7.93
CA GLY A 58 -12.99 2.12 -7.32
C GLY A 58 -12.46 2.32 -5.90
N LYS A 59 -11.47 1.52 -5.48
CA LYS A 59 -10.82 1.65 -4.15
C LYS A 59 -9.65 2.62 -4.15
N CYS A 60 -9.12 2.94 -5.32
CA CYS A 60 -8.03 3.88 -5.52
C CYS A 60 -8.37 4.76 -6.72
N GLU A 61 -8.06 6.05 -6.61
CA GLU A 61 -8.12 6.95 -7.76
C GLU A 61 -6.91 6.71 -8.69
N PRO A 62 -7.09 6.83 -10.02
CA PRO A 62 -5.99 7.00 -10.95
C PRO A 62 -5.19 8.26 -10.60
N ALA A 63 -3.87 8.18 -10.64
CA ALA A 63 -2.98 9.35 -10.53
C ALA A 63 -2.64 9.89 -11.92
#